data_AF-A0A1E1LTK6-F1
#
_entry.id   AF-A0A1E1LTK6-F1
#
_cell.length_a   1.000
_cell.length_b   1.000
_cell.length_c   1.000
_cell.angle_alpha   90.00
_cell.angle_beta   90.00
_cell.angle_gamma   90.00
#
_symmetry.space_group_name_H-M   'P 1'
#
loop_
_entity.id
_entity.type
_entity.pdbx_description
1 polymer ?
#
loop_
_entity_poly.entity_id
_entity_poly.type
_entity_poly.pdbx_seq_one_letter_code
_entity_poly.pdbx_strand_id
1 'polypeptide(L)' 'MMLSGLEIITRKLVLSLRNVAIQQQPCGVDLRLRQISKWTTPGTLDFSNSKRQAAHTSILPFTLQTPTSTSTPQSKIWRK' A
#
# COMPACT_ATOMS: atom_id res chain seq x y z
N MET A 1 22.66 2.81 12.81
CA MET A 1 21.69 3.42 13.74
C MET A 1 20.38 3.63 13.00
N MET A 2 19.24 3.31 13.62
CA MET A 2 17.91 3.55 13.05
C MET A 2 17.42 4.94 13.50
N LEU A 3 16.74 5.67 12.62
CA LEU A 3 16.06 6.90 13.00
C LEU A 3 14.77 6.57 13.74
N SER A 4 14.47 7.33 14.80
CA SER A 4 13.16 7.28 15.43
C SER A 4 12.07 7.80 14.48
N GLY A 5 10.81 7.37 14.67
CA GLY A 5 9.70 7.93 13.88
C GLY A 5 9.58 9.45 14.05
N LEU A 6 9.83 9.94 15.27
CA LEU A 6 9.87 11.37 15.56
C LEU A 6 10.93 12.10 14.73
N GLU A 7 12.14 11.56 14.62
CA GLU A 7 13.19 12.14 13.79
C GLU A 7 12.82 12.15 12.31
N ILE A 8 12.23 11.06 11.80
CA ILE A 8 11.79 10.98 10.39
C ILE A 8 10.76 12.08 10.07
N ILE A 9 9.78 12.28 10.97
CA ILE A 9 8.72 13.27 10.82
C ILE A 9 9.27 14.70 10.95
N THR A 10 10.06 14.96 12.00
CA THR A 10 10.61 16.29 12.27
C THR A 10 11.53 16.77 11.15
N ARG A 11 12.34 15.86 10.59
CA ARG A 11 13.24 16.13 9.46
C ARG A 11 12.50 16.13 8.11
N LYS A 12 11.18 15.89 8.08
CA LYS A 12 10.34 15.84 6.88
C LYS A 12 10.85 14.85 5.81
N LEU A 13 11.42 13.72 6.24
CA LEU A 13 11.90 12.67 5.34
C LEU A 13 10.75 11.88 4.70
N VAL A 14 9.60 11.84 5.37
CA VAL A 14 8.34 11.29 4.84
C VAL A 14 7.31 12.41 4.83
N LEU A 15 6.64 12.59 3.69
CA LEU A 15 5.66 13.65 3.45
C LEU A 15 4.25 13.07 3.34
N SER A 16 3.24 13.96 3.36
CA SER A 16 1.82 13.62 3.14
C SER A 16 1.24 12.61 4.15
N LEU A 17 1.69 12.71 5.40
CA LEU A 17 1.11 11.97 6.52
C LEU A 17 -0.33 12.45 6.76
N ARG A 18 -1.27 11.50 6.90
CA ARG A 18 -2.67 11.82 7.15
C ARG A 18 -3.00 11.91 8.63
N ASN A 19 -2.37 11.07 9.44
CA ASN A 19 -2.53 11.10 10.89
C ASN A 19 -1.21 10.69 11.55
N VAL A 20 -0.46 11.68 12.03
CA VAL A 20 0.86 11.48 12.63
C VAL A 20 0.78 10.62 13.88
N ALA A 21 -0.26 10.78 14.70
CA ALA A 21 -0.41 10.02 15.95
C ALA A 21 -0.55 8.51 15.72
N ILE A 22 -1.15 8.11 14.58
CA ILE A 22 -1.30 6.69 14.22
C ILE A 22 -0.10 6.21 13.40
N GLN A 23 0.46 7.06 12.54
CA GLN A 23 1.51 6.64 11.60
C GLN A 23 2.92 6.70 12.18
N GLN A 24 3.16 7.48 13.24
CA GLN A 24 4.46 7.49 13.89
C GLN A 24 4.69 6.18 14.66
N GLN A 25 5.75 5.46 14.31
CA GLN A 25 6.20 4.28 15.04
C GLN A 25 7.49 4.61 15.83
N PRO A 26 7.86 3.84 16.87
CA PRO A 26 9.04 4.12 17.69
C PRO A 26 10.33 4.34 16.87
N CYS A 27 10.52 3.55 15.81
CA CYS A 27 11.68 3.60 14.91
C CYS A 27 11.28 3.57 13.42
N GLY A 28 10.14 4.15 13.08
CA GLY A 28 9.63 4.13 11.71
C GLY A 28 8.37 4.97 11.51
N VAL A 29 7.78 4.87 10.33
CA VAL A 29 6.52 5.52 9.98
C VAL A 29 5.68 4.56 9.15
N ASP A 30 4.44 4.31 9.56
CA ASP A 30 3.50 3.47 8.82
C ASP A 30 2.98 4.20 7.58
N LEU A 31 3.10 3.52 6.44
CA LEU A 31 2.61 4.01 5.16
C LEU A 31 1.29 3.34 4.79
N ARG A 32 0.51 4.01 3.93
CA ARG A 32 -0.72 3.43 3.36
C ARG A 32 -0.51 3.16 1.89
N LEU A 33 -1.20 2.15 1.38
CA LEU A 33 -1.24 1.86 -0.04
C LEU A 33 -1.94 3.02 -0.77
N ARG A 34 -1.19 3.72 -1.64
CA ARG A 34 -1.73 4.82 -2.46
C ARG A 34 -2.35 4.30 -3.77
N GLN A 35 -1.65 3.39 -4.45
CA GLN A 35 -1.98 2.96 -5.81
C GLN A 35 -1.37 1.58 -6.07
N ILE A 36 -2.07 0.77 -6.86
CA ILE A 36 -1.54 -0.46 -7.44
C ILE A 36 -1.31 -0.21 -8.93
N SER A 37 -0.21 -0.71 -9.49
CA SER A 37 0.07 -0.61 -10.93
C SER A 37 0.60 -1.94 -11.44
N LYS A 38 0.34 -2.24 -12.73
CA LYS A 38 0.93 -3.38 -13.43
C LYS A 38 2.05 -2.92 -14.35
N TRP A 39 3.08 -3.76 -14.51
CA TRP A 39 4.12 -3.53 -15.51
C TRP A 39 3.56 -3.72 -16.93
N THR A 40 3.97 -2.85 -17.85
CA THR A 40 3.60 -2.92 -19.28
C THR A 40 4.78 -3.28 -20.17
N THR A 41 5.99 -3.33 -19.61
CA THR A 41 7.22 -3.76 -20.28
C THR A 41 7.97 -4.75 -19.39
N PRO A 42 8.84 -5.60 -19.96
CA PRO A 42 9.78 -6.38 -19.16
C PRO A 42 10.65 -5.48 -18.27
N GLY A 43 10.99 -5.97 -17.08
CA GLY A 43 12.01 -5.35 -16.23
C GLY A 43 13.41 -5.80 -16.66
N THR A 44 14.41 -4.93 -16.48
CA THR A 44 15.83 -5.30 -16.64
C THR A 44 16.46 -5.44 -15.26
N LEU A 45 17.16 -6.54 -15.01
CA LEU A 45 17.92 -6.72 -13.79
C LEU A 45 19.36 -6.27 -14.04
N ASP A 46 19.73 -5.15 -13.41
CA ASP A 46 21.08 -4.60 -13.47
C ASP A 46 21.77 -4.76 -12.12
N PHE A 47 22.65 -5.76 -12.02
CA PHE A 47 23.42 -6.05 -10.81
C PHE A 47 24.37 -4.92 -10.39
N SER A 48 24.78 -4.07 -11.34
CA SER A 48 25.64 -2.92 -11.04
C SER A 48 24.86 -1.69 -10.58
N ASN A 49 23.53 -1.69 -10.74
CA ASN A 49 22.65 -0.53 -10.58
C ASN A 49 22.99 0.70 -11.44
N SER A 50 23.92 0.60 -12.40
CA SER A 50 24.37 1.71 -13.25
C SER A 50 23.31 2.25 -14.22
N LYS A 51 22.35 1.40 -14.60
CA LYS A 51 21.23 1.67 -15.51
C LYS A 51 19.90 1.42 -14.83
N ARG A 52 19.81 1.70 -13.53
CA ARG A 52 18.58 1.49 -12.75
C ARG A 52 17.42 2.25 -13.37
N GLN A 53 16.51 1.52 -14.01
CA GLN A 53 15.31 2.05 -14.65
C GLN A 53 14.10 1.22 -14.22
N ALA A 54 13.03 1.89 -13.81
CA ALA A 54 11.76 1.22 -13.53
C ALA A 54 11.09 0.79 -14.84
N ALA A 55 10.49 -0.41 -14.85
CA ALA A 55 9.64 -0.83 -15.95
C ALA A 55 8.46 0.14 -16.12
N HIS A 56 7.97 0.28 -17.35
CA HIS A 56 6.77 1.08 -17.61
C HIS A 56 5.59 0.45 -16.89
N THR A 57 4.65 1.29 -16.45
CA THR A 57 3.49 0.85 -15.68
C THR A 57 2.20 1.50 -16.14
N SER A 58 1.09 0.81 -15.89
CA SER A 58 -0.26 1.36 -15.97
C SER A 58 -0.99 1.13 -14.65
N ILE A 59 -1.82 2.10 -14.24
CA ILE A 59 -2.58 2.04 -12.98
C ILE A 59 -3.58 0.88 -13.03
N LEU A 60 -3.65 0.11 -11.95
CA LEU A 60 -4.74 -0.82 -11.69
C LEU A 60 -5.76 -0.11 -10.79
N PRO A 61 -6.93 0.29 -11.32
CA PRO A 61 -7.93 1.02 -10.54
C PRO A 61 -8.51 0.11 -9.45
N PHE A 62 -8.79 0.68 -8.28
CA PHE A 62 -9.59 0.01 -7.27
C PHE A 62 -11.04 -0.06 -7.76
N THR A 63 -11.46 -1.21 -8.29
CA THR A 63 -12.88 -1.43 -8.59
C THR A 63 -13.61 -1.70 -7.28
N LEU A 64 -14.54 -0.82 -6.91
CA LEU A 64 -15.55 -1.14 -5.92
C LEU A 64 -16.38 -2.28 -6.50
N GLN A 65 -16.18 -3.51 -5.99
CA GLN A 65 -17.15 -4.56 -6.24
C GLN A 65 -18.41 -4.14 -5.50
N THR A 66 -19.44 -3.69 -6.23
CA THR A 66 -20.78 -3.66 -5.67
C THR A 66 -21.09 -5.10 -5.28
N PRO A 67 -21.39 -5.41 -4.01
CA PRO A 67 -21.76 -6.76 -3.64
C PRO A 67 -23.07 -7.09 -4.35
N THR A 68 -22.99 -7.77 -5.50
CA THR A 68 -24.13 -8.46 -6.12
C THR A 68 -24.36 -9.74 -5.33
N SER A 69 -24.67 -9.60 -4.04
CA SER A 69 -25.21 -10.69 -3.24
C SER A 69 -26.72 -10.72 -3.43
N THR A 70 -27.18 -11.33 -4.53
CA THR A 70 -28.45 -12.07 -4.51
C THR A 70 -28.23 -13.34 -3.69
N SER A 71 -27.99 -13.18 -2.38
CA SER A 71 -28.12 -14.27 -1.43
C SER A 71 -29.61 -14.42 -1.13
N THR A 72 -30.25 -15.43 -1.70
CA THR A 72 -31.53 -15.92 -1.18
C THR A 72 -31.34 -16.22 0.31
N PRO A 73 -32.21 -15.75 1.22
CA PRO A 73 -32.04 -16.03 2.64
C PRO A 73 -32.20 -17.53 2.89
N GLN A 74 -31.09 -18.25 3.08
CA GLN A 74 -31.11 -19.63 3.54
C GLN A 74 -31.28 -19.62 5.06
N SER A 75 -32.51 -19.83 5.52
CA SER A 75 -32.84 -20.00 6.94
C SER A 75 -32.22 -21.30 7.47
N LYS A 76 -30.99 -21.23 7.97
CA LYS A 76 -30.45 -22.29 8.85
C LYS A 76 -30.94 -22.05 10.28
N ILE A 77 -32.08 -22.65 10.61
CA ILE A 77 -32.56 -22.80 11.98
C ILE A 77 -31.64 -23.81 12.68
N TRP A 78 -30.77 -23.34 13.57
CA TRP A 78 -30.11 -24.20 14.54
C TRP A 78 -31.04 -24.37 15.73
N ARG A 79 -31.58 -25.58 15.93
CA ARG A 79 -32.22 -25.95 17.20
C ARG A 79 -31.13 -26.36 18.19
N LYS A 80 -31.30 -25.90 19.43
CA LYS A 80 -30.47 -26.24 20.60
C LYS A 80 -30.59 -27.71 20.97
#